data_AF-A0A2N2K3T8-F1
#
_entry.id   AF-A0A2N2K3T8-F1
#
_cell.length_a   1.000
_cell.length_b   1.000
_cell.length_c   1.000
_cell.angle_alpha   90.00
_cell.angle_beta   90.00
_cell.angle_gamma   90.00
#
_symmetry.space_group_name_H-M   'P 1'
#
loop_
_entity.id
_entity.type
_entity.pdbx_description
1 polymer ?
#
loop_
_entity_poly.entity_id
_entity_poly.type
_entity_poly.pdbx_seq_one_letter_code
_entity_poly.pdbx_strand_id
1 'polypeptide(L)' 'MSKTFTLNRRFRRKYDRIFRESPEAANLFLLLAELADERGQVKTDPTELAELMAQRFEDPRRYAL' A
#
# COMPACT_ATOMS: atom_id res chain seq x y z
N MET A 1 1.37 -14.09 12.57
CA MET A 1 2.42 -13.05 12.47
C MET A 1 2.80 -12.94 11.01
N SER A 2 2.19 -11.97 10.33
CA SER A 2 2.39 -11.66 8.92
C SER A 2 3.86 -11.32 8.69
N LYS A 3 4.50 -11.96 7.70
CA LYS A 3 5.88 -11.62 7.30
C LYS A 3 5.98 -10.11 7.07
N THR A 4 6.95 -9.48 7.73
CA THR A 4 7.25 -8.07 7.56
C THR A 4 7.49 -7.76 6.09
N PHE A 5 6.59 -6.98 5.49
CA PHE A 5 6.73 -6.52 4.11
C PHE A 5 8.12 -5.95 3.89
N THR A 6 8.91 -6.58 3.02
CA THR A 6 10.30 -6.18 2.79
C THR A 6 10.38 -5.41 1.48
N LEU A 7 10.64 -4.11 1.60
CA LEU A 7 10.82 -3.20 0.48
C LEU A 7 12.00 -3.65 -0.39
N ASN A 8 11.77 -3.79 -1.70
CA ASN A 8 12.82 -4.01 -2.69
C ASN A 8 12.87 -2.86 -3.71
N ARG A 9 14.02 -2.71 -4.39
CA ARG A 9 14.25 -1.60 -5.34
C ARG A 9 13.22 -1.57 -6.47
N ARG A 10 12.68 -2.72 -6.88
CA ARG A 10 11.65 -2.80 -7.93
C ARG A 10 10.31 -2.27 -7.42
N PHE A 11 9.93 -2.60 -6.18
CA PHE A 11 8.74 -2.08 -5.53
C PHE A 11 8.79 -0.56 -5.43
N ARG A 12 9.89 -0.02 -4.89
CA ARG A 12 10.09 1.44 -4.75
C ARG A 12 9.95 2.16 -6.08
N ARG A 13 10.61 1.69 -7.14
CA ARG A 13 10.49 2.29 -8.48
C ARG A 13 9.05 2.29 -9.01
N LYS A 14 8.28 1.24 -8.72
CA LYS A 14 6.87 1.15 -9.13
C LYS A 14 6.02 2.12 -8.31
N TYR A 15 6.20 2.15 -6.99
CA TYR A 15 5.55 3.11 -6.11
C TYR A 15 5.82 4.56 -6.55
N ASP A 16 7.09 4.93 -6.74
CA ASP A 16 7.48 6.28 -7.17
C ASP A 16 6.85 6.67 -8.53
N ARG A 17 6.68 5.71 -9.43
CA ARG A 17 6.01 5.94 -10.72
C ARG A 17 4.53 6.21 -10.51
N ILE A 18 3.83 5.34 -9.77
CA ILE A 18 2.39 5.50 -9.50
C ILE A 18 2.17 6.81 -8.73
N PHE A 19 3.02 7.16 -7.77
CA PHE A 19 2.86 8.34 -6.92
C PHE A 19 2.88 9.64 -7.72
N ARG A 20 3.66 9.71 -8.80
CA ARG A 20 3.69 10.87 -9.70
C ARG A 20 2.40 11.06 -10.49
N GLU A 21 1.66 9.98 -10.72
CA GLU A 21 0.40 9.98 -11.47
C GLU A 21 -0.79 10.14 -10.52
N SER A 22 -0.82 9.38 -9.43
CA SER A 22 -1.83 9.40 -8.38
C SER A 22 -1.21 8.99 -7.04
N PRO A 23 -0.98 9.96 -6.12
CA PRO A 23 -0.50 9.68 -4.77
C PRO A 23 -1.37 8.68 -4.00
N GLU A 24 -2.70 8.80 -4.13
CA GLU A 24 -3.69 7.94 -3.48
C GLU A 24 -3.57 6.47 -3.96
N ALA A 25 -3.40 6.26 -5.27
CA ALA A 25 -3.20 4.93 -5.84
C ALA A 25 -1.88 4.29 -5.40
N ALA A 26 -0.82 5.10 -5.23
CA ALA A 26 0.47 4.61 -4.73
C ALA A 26 0.36 4.16 -3.27
N ASN A 27 -0.30 4.95 -2.44
CA ASN A 27 -0.53 4.62 -1.03
C ASN A 27 -1.44 3.39 -0.88
N LEU A 28 -2.45 3.24 -1.73
CA LEU A 28 -3.26 2.03 -1.76
C LEU A 28 -2.43 0.81 -2.18
N PHE A 29 -1.57 0.96 -3.19
CA PHE A 29 -0.66 -0.11 -3.60
C PHE A 29 0.30 -0.53 -2.48
N LEU A 30 0.79 0.42 -1.67
CA LEU A 30 1.60 0.14 -0.48
C LEU A 30 0.80 -0.63 0.57
N LEU A 31 -0.41 -0.17 0.91
CA LEU A 31 -1.28 -0.85 1.87
C LEU A 31 -1.60 -2.29 1.46
N LEU A 32 -1.96 -2.51 0.20
CA LEU A 32 -2.23 -3.86 -0.31
C LEU A 32 -1.00 -4.76 -0.20
N ALA A 33 0.21 -4.22 -0.37
CA ALA A 33 1.44 -4.98 -0.22
C ALA A 33 1.77 -5.28 1.25
N GLU A 34 1.41 -4.40 2.18
CA GLU A 34 1.53 -4.62 3.63
C GLU A 34 0.51 -5.68 4.13
N LEU A 35 -0.70 -5.71 3.55
CA LEU A 35 -1.78 -6.65 3.92
C LEU A 35 -1.67 -8.02 3.25
N ALA A 36 -0.94 -8.11 2.13
CA ALA A 36 -0.82 -9.33 1.36
C ALA A 36 -0.20 -10.47 2.18
N ASP A 37 -0.75 -11.67 2.00
CA ASP A 37 -0.15 -12.89 2.53
C ASP A 37 1.11 -13.30 1.73
N GLU A 38 1.72 -14.43 2.10
CA GLU A 38 2.93 -14.93 1.44
C GLU A 38 2.73 -15.29 -0.04
N ARG A 39 1.47 -15.44 -0.47
CA ARG A 39 1.07 -15.74 -1.85
C ARG A 39 0.68 -14.47 -2.61
N GLY A 40 0.75 -13.30 -1.99
CA GLY A 40 0.33 -12.04 -2.59
C GLY A 40 -1.19 -11.84 -2.61
N GLN A 41 -1.95 -12.60 -1.80
CA GLN A 41 -3.40 -12.47 -1.70
C GLN A 41 -3.77 -11.53 -0.58
N VAL A 42 -4.71 -10.62 -0.85
CA VAL A 42 -5.32 -9.74 0.15
C VAL A 42 -6.74 -10.22 0.37
N LYS A 43 -7.10 -10.51 1.63
CA LYS A 43 -8.47 -10.81 2.04
C LYS A 43 -8.99 -9.63 2.84
N THR A 44 -9.75 -8.77 2.18
CA THR A 44 -10.35 -7.56 2.72
C THR A 44 -11.60 -7.27 1.90
N ASP A 45 -12.55 -6.51 2.45
CA ASP A 45 -13.60 -5.87 1.67
C ASP A 45 -13.28 -4.38 1.38
N PRO A 46 -14.00 -3.73 0.45
CA PRO A 46 -13.73 -2.32 0.12
C PRO A 46 -13.92 -1.34 1.29
N THR A 47 -14.80 -1.65 2.24
CA THR A 47 -15.07 -0.80 3.41
C THR A 47 -13.90 -0.88 4.38
N GLU A 48 -13.49 -2.09 4.72
CA GLU A 48 -12.31 -2.35 5.57
C GLU A 48 -11.05 -1.73 4.95
N LEU A 49 -10.89 -1.84 3.63
CA LEU A 49 -9.76 -1.24 2.92
C LEU A 49 -9.75 0.30 3.02
N ALA A 50 -10.92 0.94 2.94
CA ALA A 50 -11.05 2.39 3.09
C ALA A 50 -10.71 2.83 4.53
N GLU A 51 -11.16 2.08 5.53
CA GLU A 51 -10.83 2.33 6.94
C GLU A 51 -9.34 2.18 7.21
N LEU A 52 -8.72 1.10 6.72
CA LEU A 52 -7.29 0.87 6.85
C LEU A 52 -6.47 1.94 6.12
N MET A 53 -6.94 2.40 4.96
CA MET A 53 -6.32 3.50 4.23
C MET A 53 -6.36 4.80 5.04
N ALA A 54 -7.50 5.14 5.63
CA ALA A 54 -7.64 6.34 6.47
C ALA A 54 -6.82 6.24 7.77
N GLN A 55 -6.71 5.05 8.36
CA GLN A 55 -5.91 4.81 9.56
C GLN A 55 -4.40 4.86 9.28
N ARG A 56 -3.97 4.32 8.14
CA ARG A 56 -2.55 4.20 7.77
C ARG A 56 -1.97 5.50 7.21
N PHE A 57 -2.77 6.28 6.50
CA PHE A 57 -2.37 7.52 5.82
C PHE A 57 -3.23 8.69 6.28
N GLU A 58 -2.74 9.45 7.26
CA GLU A 58 -3.39 10.69 7.73
C GLU A 58 -3.57 11.71 6.60
N ASP A 59 -2.61 11.77 5.68
CA ASP A 59 -2.72 12.47 4.39
C ASP A 59 -2.53 11.45 3.24
N PRO A 60 -3.60 11.13 2.49
CA PRO A 60 -3.53 10.14 1.41
C PRO A 60 -2.67 10.59 0.22
N ARG A 61 -2.23 11.85 0.19
CA ARG A 61 -1.33 12.39 -0.84
C ARG A 61 0.12 12.48 -0.41
N ARG A 62 0.42 12.21 0.86
CA ARG A 62 1.78 12.23 1.37
C ARG A 62 2.54 10.98 0.91
N TYR A 63 3.82 11.18 0.59
CA TYR A 63 4.74 10.07 0.31
C TYR A 63 4.93 9.24 1.58
N ALA A 64 4.67 7.94 1.50
CA ALA A 64 4.57 7.06 2.67
C ALA A 64 5.46 5.81 2.61
N LEU A 65 6.32 5.73 1.59
CA LEU A 65 7.36 4.71 1.43
C LEU A 65 8.67 5.12 2.12
#